data_AF-A0A0Q1CBW1-F1
#
_entry.id   AF-A0A0Q1CBW1-F1
#
_cell.length_a   1.000
_cell.length_b   1.000
_cell.length_c   1.000
_cell.angle_alpha   90.00
_cell.angle_beta   90.00
_cell.angle_gamma   90.00
#
_symmetry.space_group_name_H-M   'P 1'
#
loop_
_entity.id
_entity.type
_entity.pdbx_description
1 polymer ?
#
loop_
_entity_poly.entity_id
_entity_poly.type
_entity_poly.pdbx_seq_one_letter_code
_entity_poly.pdbx_strand_id
1 'polypeptide(L)'
;MKTKSDNYMKKIEILRRRLEDIEYDIGNMYEYLNNSFPNEDEKSRTWTIIDDRRNEAKNIKLELKNILKGLRNKNPKLVEHWVELHQKACSHVQECYDKTVQERKIDRELMLFVVDKTIQEWEEVLDGKKDYVLFNRSLHQYHQKVLKKLFGF
;
A
#
# COMPACT_ATOMS: atom_id res chain seq x y z
N MET A 1 -12.89 -24.81 2.26
CA MET A 1 -11.69 -24.88 3.13
C MET A 1 -10.74 -23.77 2.72
N LYS A 2 -10.39 -22.83 3.61
CA LYS A 2 -9.31 -21.87 3.33
C LYS A 2 -7.98 -22.63 3.35
N THR A 3 -7.19 -22.50 2.29
CA THR A 3 -5.89 -23.17 2.19
C THR A 3 -4.86 -22.42 3.03
N LYS A 4 -3.75 -23.08 3.41
CA LYS A 4 -2.62 -22.40 4.07
C LYS A 4 -2.10 -21.22 3.23
N SER A 5 -2.20 -21.33 1.90
CA SER A 5 -1.84 -20.29 0.93
C SER A 5 -2.70 -19.02 1.07
N ASP A 6 -4.01 -19.17 1.27
CA ASP A 6 -4.94 -18.04 1.45
C ASP A 6 -4.60 -17.23 2.72
N ASN A 7 -4.14 -17.92 3.76
CA ASN A 7 -3.74 -17.27 5.01
C ASN A 7 -2.46 -16.42 4.84
N TYR A 8 -1.51 -16.86 4.01
CA TYR A 8 -0.30 -16.08 3.74
C TYR A 8 -0.60 -14.83 2.92
N MET A 9 -1.40 -14.94 1.85
CA MET A 9 -1.78 -13.77 1.03
C MET A 9 -2.55 -12.74 1.84
N LYS A 10 -3.50 -13.19 2.67
CA LYS A 10 -4.22 -12.28 3.57
C LYS A 10 -3.29 -11.62 4.58
N LYS A 11 -2.32 -12.36 5.12
CA LYS A 11 -1.35 -11.82 6.07
C LYS A 11 -0.46 -10.74 5.43
N ILE A 12 0.13 -11.01 4.26
CA ILE A 12 1.00 -10.03 3.59
C ILE A 12 0.22 -8.77 3.19
N GLU A 13 -1.03 -8.91 2.74
CA GLU A 13 -1.86 -7.74 2.39
C GLU A 13 -2.25 -6.92 3.63
N ILE A 14 -2.57 -7.57 4.75
CA ILE A 14 -2.83 -6.87 6.02
C ILE A 14 -1.60 -6.07 6.46
N LEU A 15 -0.41 -6.66 6.41
CA LEU A 15 0.83 -5.98 6.78
C LEU A 15 1.13 -4.81 5.83
N ARG A 16 0.95 -5.01 4.52
CA ARG A 16 1.14 -3.95 3.50
C ARG A 16 0.19 -2.77 3.75
N ARG A 17 -1.10 -3.03 3.99
CA ARG A 17 -2.11 -1.99 4.28
C ARG A 17 -1.81 -1.26 5.58
N ARG A 18 -1.42 -1.98 6.63
CA ARG A 18 -1.04 -1.36 7.91
C ARG A 18 0.17 -0.43 7.75
N LEU A 19 1.12 -0.74 6.86
CA LEU A 19 2.20 0.20 6.53
C LEU A 19 1.67 1.46 5.85
N GLU A 20 0.74 1.35 4.91
CA GLU A 20 0.13 2.51 4.28
C GLU A 20 -0.58 3.40 5.31
N ASP A 21 -1.36 2.80 6.21
CA ASP A 21 -2.08 3.52 7.26
C ASP A 21 -1.11 4.27 8.18
N ILE A 22 0.00 3.62 8.57
CA ILE A 22 1.02 4.25 9.42
C ILE A 22 1.73 5.41 8.72
N GLU A 23 2.15 5.24 7.45
CA GLU A 23 2.82 6.30 6.69
C GLU A 23 1.87 7.48 6.46
N TYR A 24 0.57 7.20 6.26
CA TYR A 24 -0.47 8.22 6.19
C TYR A 24 -0.66 8.98 7.51
N ASP A 25 -0.75 8.27 8.63
CA ASP A 25 -0.88 8.88 9.96
C ASP A 25 0.32 9.79 10.27
N ILE A 26 1.54 9.33 9.97
CA ILE A 26 2.77 10.13 10.13
C ILE A 26 2.69 11.39 9.25
N GLY A 27 2.23 11.28 8.01
CA GLY A 27 2.04 12.42 7.11
C GLY A 27 1.08 13.47 7.71
N ASN A 28 -0.07 13.05 8.22
CA ASN A 28 -1.03 13.96 8.86
C ASN A 28 -0.45 14.63 10.12
N MET A 29 0.36 13.91 10.89
CA MET A 29 1.02 14.48 12.07
C MET A 29 2.05 15.55 11.69
N TYR A 30 2.77 15.35 10.59
CA TYR A 30 3.63 16.40 10.04
C TYR A 30 2.85 17.61 9.56
N GLU A 31 1.71 17.41 8.88
CA GLU A 31 0.83 18.50 8.48
C GLU A 31 0.31 19.28 9.69
N TYR A 32 -0.11 18.60 10.76
CA TYR A 32 -0.53 19.23 12.02
C TYR A 32 0.59 20.08 12.64
N LEU A 33 1.80 19.53 12.74
CA LEU A 33 2.95 20.26 13.29
C LEU A 33 3.28 21.52 12.49
N ASN A 34 3.11 21.48 11.16
CA ASN A 34 3.45 22.59 10.28
C ASN A 34 2.35 23.65 10.17
N ASN A 35 1.07 23.24 10.24
CA ASN A 35 -0.05 24.09 9.83
C ASN A 35 -1.00 24.49 10.99
N SER A 36 -0.90 23.85 12.15
CA SER A 36 -1.89 24.03 13.24
C SER A 36 -1.38 24.82 14.45
N PHE A 37 -0.17 25.40 14.38
CA PHE A 37 0.46 26.15 15.47
C PHE A 37 0.33 25.49 16.86
N PRO A 38 0.71 24.19 17.00
CA PRO A 38 0.63 23.50 18.29
C PRO A 38 1.53 24.14 19.34
N ASN A 39 1.13 24.04 20.61
CA ASN A 39 1.99 24.42 21.73
C ASN A 39 3.13 23.39 21.96
N GLU A 40 4.09 23.69 22.84
CA GLU A 40 5.27 22.82 23.04
C GLU A 40 4.91 21.42 23.58
N ASP A 41 3.91 21.31 24.45
CA ASP A 41 3.45 20.01 24.97
C ASP A 41 2.81 19.17 23.85
N GLU A 42 2.00 19.80 23.00
CA GLU A 42 1.40 19.17 21.82
C GLU A 42 2.48 18.72 20.84
N LYS A 43 3.46 19.58 20.52
CA LYS A 43 4.60 19.22 19.67
C LYS A 43 5.35 18.01 20.23
N SER A 44 5.70 18.03 21.51
CA SER A 44 6.43 16.92 22.15
C SER A 44 5.64 15.62 22.06
N ARG A 45 4.33 15.65 22.33
CA ARG A 45 3.47 14.46 22.22
C ARG A 45 3.35 13.96 20.80
N THR A 46 3.16 14.84 19.82
CA THR A 46 3.07 14.45 18.41
C THR A 46 4.37 13.82 17.93
N TRP A 47 5.53 14.35 18.32
CA TRP A 47 6.83 13.74 17.99
C TRP A 47 7.00 12.34 18.58
N THR A 48 6.61 12.13 19.85
CA THR A 48 6.62 10.79 20.45
C THR A 48 5.75 9.81 19.65
N ILE A 49 4.55 10.22 19.24
CA ILE A 49 3.65 9.36 18.45
C ILE A 49 4.28 9.05 17.08
N ILE A 50 4.89 10.04 16.41
CA ILE A 50 5.60 9.83 15.14
C ILE A 50 6.70 8.77 15.30
N ASP A 51 7.49 8.84 16.37
CA ASP A 51 8.57 7.89 16.61
C ASP A 51 8.06 6.48 16.93
N ASP A 52 7.00 6.37 17.73
CA ASP A 52 6.34 5.08 18.00
C ASP A 52 5.81 4.45 16.71
N ARG A 53 5.13 5.25 15.86
CA ARG A 53 4.63 4.82 14.56
C ARG A 53 5.75 4.41 13.60
N ARG A 54 6.87 5.13 13.59
CA ARG A 54 8.04 4.75 12.80
C ARG A 54 8.64 3.43 13.24
N ASN A 55 8.70 3.18 14.56
CA ASN A 55 9.18 1.92 15.10
C ASN A 55 8.22 0.77 14.75
N GLU A 56 6.92 1.00 14.84
CA GLU A 56 5.90 0.06 14.38
C GLU A 56 6.07 -0.27 12.88
N ALA A 57 6.23 0.75 12.03
CA ALA A 57 6.46 0.58 10.60
C ALA A 57 7.73 -0.24 10.31
N LYS A 58 8.84 0.03 11.01
CA LYS A 58 10.09 -0.75 10.86
C LYS A 58 9.87 -2.24 11.15
N ASN A 59 9.15 -2.55 12.23
CA ASN A 59 8.86 -3.92 12.63
C ASN A 59 7.98 -4.63 11.58
N ILE A 60 6.94 -3.96 11.07
CA ILE A 60 6.07 -4.51 10.03
C ILE A 60 6.84 -4.70 8.70
N LYS A 61 7.69 -3.74 8.31
CA LYS A 61 8.57 -3.87 7.12
C LYS A 61 9.46 -5.11 7.23
N LEU A 62 10.05 -5.35 8.40
CA LEU A 62 10.89 -6.51 8.64
C LEU A 62 10.08 -7.83 8.59
N GLU A 63 8.90 -7.86 9.21
CA GLU A 63 8.01 -9.03 9.18
C GLU A 63 7.59 -9.35 7.74
N LEU A 64 7.14 -8.35 6.98
CA LEU A 64 6.71 -8.50 5.60
C LEU A 64 7.84 -9.02 4.72
N LYS A 65 9.04 -8.42 4.84
CA LYS A 65 10.25 -8.87 4.14
C LYS A 65 10.58 -10.33 4.43
N ASN A 66 10.52 -10.75 5.70
CA ASN A 66 10.81 -12.12 6.09
C ASN A 66 9.80 -13.12 5.54
N ILE A 67 8.51 -12.78 5.57
CA ILE A 67 7.45 -13.62 4.99
C ILE A 67 7.65 -13.76 3.48
N LEU A 68 7.87 -12.65 2.77
CA LEU A 68 8.04 -12.65 1.33
C LEU A 68 9.31 -13.40 0.89
N LYS A 69 10.43 -13.22 1.61
CA LYS A 69 11.64 -14.01 1.38
C LYS A 69 11.37 -15.51 1.54
N GLY A 70 10.61 -15.90 2.56
CA GLY A 70 10.19 -17.28 2.78
C GLY A 70 9.29 -17.81 1.65
N LEU A 71 8.34 -17.00 1.18
CA LEU A 71 7.41 -17.34 0.10
C LEU A 71 8.13 -17.47 -1.25
N ARG A 72 9.02 -16.53 -1.60
CA ARG A 72 9.83 -16.59 -2.83
C ARG A 72 10.60 -17.91 -2.94
N ASN A 73 11.13 -18.42 -1.82
CA ASN A 73 11.87 -19.68 -1.80
C ASN A 73 10.99 -20.93 -1.82
N LYS A 74 9.87 -20.92 -1.09
CA LYS A 74 9.04 -22.13 -0.86
C LYS A 74 7.87 -22.26 -1.83
N ASN A 75 7.31 -21.15 -2.27
CA ASN A 75 6.13 -21.07 -3.12
C ASN A 75 6.10 -19.74 -3.91
N PRO A 76 7.01 -19.55 -4.89
CA PRO A 76 7.11 -18.32 -5.66
C PRO A 76 5.81 -17.93 -6.37
N LYS A 77 5.02 -18.94 -6.82
CA LYS A 77 3.70 -18.74 -7.44
C LYS A 77 2.72 -17.97 -6.57
N LEU A 78 2.86 -18.01 -5.24
CA LEU A 78 2.01 -17.23 -4.35
C LEU A 78 2.34 -15.73 -4.42
N VAL A 79 3.62 -15.39 -4.55
CA VAL A 79 4.07 -14.01 -4.72
C VAL A 79 3.68 -13.51 -6.11
N GLU A 80 3.87 -14.32 -7.14
CA GLU A 80 3.39 -14.04 -8.50
C GLU A 80 1.90 -13.73 -8.51
N HIS A 81 1.09 -14.62 -7.92
CA HIS A 81 -0.34 -14.41 -7.84
C HIS A 81 -0.68 -13.12 -7.09
N TRP A 82 -0.09 -12.88 -5.92
CA TRP A 82 -0.34 -11.65 -5.16
C TRP A 82 -0.03 -10.38 -5.98
N VAL A 83 1.08 -10.35 -6.71
CA VAL A 83 1.42 -9.24 -7.59
C VAL A 83 0.42 -9.10 -8.74
N GLU A 84 0.06 -10.20 -9.41
CA GLU A 84 -0.93 -10.17 -10.50
C GLU A 84 -2.28 -9.59 -10.05
N LEU A 85 -2.70 -9.85 -8.81
CA LEU A 85 -3.93 -9.29 -8.26
C LEU A 85 -3.87 -7.75 -8.21
N HIS A 86 -2.73 -7.21 -7.76
CA HIS A 86 -2.51 -5.77 -7.70
C HIS A 86 -2.37 -5.13 -9.07
N GLN A 87 -1.65 -5.78 -9.99
CA GLN A 87 -1.53 -5.31 -11.37
C GLN A 87 -2.89 -5.28 -12.07
N LYS A 88 -3.71 -6.35 -11.93
CA LYS A 88 -5.09 -6.38 -12.47
C LYS A 88 -5.96 -5.27 -11.89
N ALA A 89 -5.83 -5.01 -10.58
CA ALA A 89 -6.57 -3.92 -9.95
C ALA A 89 -6.14 -2.55 -10.50
N CYS A 90 -4.84 -2.36 -10.75
CA CYS A 90 -4.29 -1.15 -11.38
C CYS A 90 -4.78 -0.98 -12.83
N SER A 91 -4.66 -2.02 -13.66
CA SER A 91 -5.15 -1.98 -15.05
C SER A 91 -6.64 -1.68 -15.13
N HIS A 92 -7.44 -2.22 -14.21
CA HIS A 92 -8.87 -1.90 -14.16
C HIS A 92 -9.14 -0.42 -13.84
N VAL A 93 -8.31 0.22 -13.02
CA VAL A 93 -8.41 1.67 -12.78
C VAL A 93 -8.11 2.47 -14.06
N GLN A 94 -7.15 2.03 -14.88
CA GLN A 94 -6.86 2.65 -16.18
C GLN A 94 -8.05 2.52 -17.13
N GLU A 95 -8.59 1.30 -17.28
CA GLU A 95 -9.72 1.01 -18.17
C GLU A 95 -10.98 1.77 -17.78
N CYS A 96 -11.22 1.93 -16.48
CA CYS A 96 -12.44 2.55 -15.96
C CYS A 96 -12.28 4.03 -15.61
N TYR A 97 -11.12 4.65 -15.86
CA TYR A 97 -10.81 6.01 -15.43
C TYR A 97 -11.95 7.00 -15.71
N ASP A 98 -12.46 7.00 -16.94
CA ASP A 98 -13.52 7.91 -17.38
C ASP A 98 -14.85 7.70 -16.66
N LYS A 99 -15.07 6.52 -16.06
CA LYS A 99 -16.28 6.17 -15.31
C LYS A 99 -16.12 6.30 -13.80
N THR A 100 -14.92 6.12 -13.25
CA THR A 100 -14.69 6.05 -11.80
C THR A 100 -13.98 7.28 -11.23
N VAL A 101 -13.13 7.97 -11.98
CA VAL A 101 -12.19 8.97 -11.42
C VAL A 101 -12.56 10.42 -11.69
N GLN A 102 -13.47 10.69 -12.63
CA GLN A 102 -13.92 12.07 -12.95
C GLN A 102 -14.48 12.82 -11.73
N GLU A 103 -15.05 12.12 -10.75
CA GLU A 103 -15.63 12.72 -9.53
C GLU A 103 -14.64 13.54 -8.70
N ARG A 104 -13.33 13.35 -8.88
CA ARG A 104 -12.29 14.01 -8.07
C ARG A 104 -11.48 15.08 -8.78
N LYS A 105 -11.76 15.37 -10.06
CA LYS A 105 -10.98 16.31 -10.88
C LYS A 105 -9.47 16.04 -10.81
N ILE A 106 -9.07 14.79 -10.61
CA ILE A 106 -7.66 14.42 -10.73
C ILE A 106 -7.32 14.52 -12.20
N ASP A 107 -6.14 15.05 -12.51
CA ASP A 107 -5.66 15.09 -13.87
C ASP A 107 -5.48 13.66 -14.43
N ARG A 108 -5.98 13.42 -15.64
CA ARG A 108 -5.99 12.08 -16.25
C ARG A 108 -4.58 11.59 -16.51
N GLU A 109 -3.71 12.44 -17.03
CA GLU A 109 -2.33 12.08 -17.35
C GLU A 109 -1.58 11.75 -16.07
N LEU A 110 -1.76 12.55 -15.01
CA LEU A 110 -1.19 12.26 -13.70
C LEU A 110 -1.68 10.93 -13.13
N MET A 111 -2.98 10.63 -13.22
CA MET A 111 -3.50 9.34 -12.72
C MET A 111 -2.92 8.16 -13.51
N LEU A 112 -2.92 8.24 -14.84
CA LEU A 112 -2.34 7.18 -15.68
C LEU A 112 -0.87 6.98 -15.38
N PHE A 113 -0.11 8.07 -15.26
CA PHE A 113 1.30 8.02 -14.84
C PHE A 113 1.47 7.33 -13.49
N VAL A 114 0.67 7.69 -12.48
CA VAL A 114 0.72 7.05 -11.15
C VAL A 114 0.41 5.55 -11.25
N VAL A 115 -0.56 5.16 -12.08
CA VAL A 115 -0.88 3.74 -12.26
C VAL A 115 0.25 3.00 -12.96
N ASP A 116 0.80 3.52 -14.05
CA ASP A 116 1.92 2.91 -14.78
C ASP A 116 3.14 2.75 -13.87
N LYS A 117 3.47 3.80 -13.11
CA LYS A 117 4.55 3.73 -12.12
C LYS A 117 4.27 2.64 -11.10
N THR A 118 3.04 2.55 -10.59
CA THR A 118 2.65 1.55 -9.60
C THR A 118 2.77 0.13 -10.14
N ILE A 119 2.38 -0.11 -11.40
CA ILE A 119 2.53 -1.42 -12.07
C ILE A 119 4.01 -1.80 -12.18
N GLN A 120 4.88 -0.86 -12.56
CA GLN A 120 6.34 -1.09 -12.60
C GLN A 120 6.91 -1.44 -11.23
N GLU A 121 6.46 -0.76 -10.17
CA GLU A 121 6.90 -1.10 -8.81
C GLU A 121 6.47 -2.50 -8.38
N TRP A 122 5.33 -2.97 -8.86
CA TRP A 122 4.89 -4.35 -8.65
C TRP A 122 5.73 -5.36 -9.44
N GLU A 123 6.18 -5.02 -10.65
CA GLU A 123 7.17 -5.83 -11.39
C GLU A 123 8.50 -5.92 -10.64
N GLU A 124 8.95 -4.84 -10.01
CA GLU A 124 10.14 -4.86 -9.15
C GLU A 124 9.96 -5.79 -7.93
N VAL A 125 8.73 -6.01 -7.45
CA VAL A 125 8.44 -6.99 -6.38
C VAL A 125 8.58 -8.43 -6.89
N LEU A 126 8.14 -8.71 -8.13
CA LEU A 126 8.32 -10.02 -8.79
C LEU A 126 9.81 -10.34 -8.97
N ASP A 127 10.58 -9.37 -9.45
CA ASP A 127 12.03 -9.47 -9.64
C ASP A 127 12.82 -9.57 -8.34
N GLY A 128 12.17 -9.36 -7.18
CA GLY A 128 12.82 -9.34 -5.88
C GLY A 128 13.65 -8.09 -5.60
N LYS A 129 13.52 -7.04 -6.42
CA LYS A 129 14.15 -5.72 -6.23
C LYS A 129 13.45 -4.91 -5.14
N LYS A 130 12.13 -5.10 -4.98
CA LYS A 130 11.31 -4.54 -3.90
C LYS A 130 10.64 -5.65 -3.09
N ASP A 131 10.27 -5.33 -1.85
CA ASP A 131 9.46 -6.24 -1.04
C ASP A 131 7.97 -5.95 -1.23
N TYR A 132 7.56 -4.69 -1.34
CA TYR A 132 6.15 -4.32 -1.46
C TYR A 132 6.00 -2.94 -2.10
N VAL A 133 4.76 -2.60 -2.47
CA VAL A 133 4.38 -1.29 -3.01
C VAL A 133 3.41 -0.59 -2.07
N LEU A 134 3.63 0.71 -1.83
CA LEU A 134 2.69 1.60 -1.15
C LEU A 134 1.98 2.43 -2.22
N PHE A 135 0.65 2.49 -2.16
CA PHE A 135 -0.12 3.23 -3.14
C PHE A 135 -0.12 4.72 -2.83
N ASN A 136 0.00 5.53 -3.88
CA ASN A 136 -0.36 6.94 -3.80
C ASN A 136 -1.83 7.06 -3.36
N ARG A 137 -2.14 8.02 -2.48
CA ARG A 137 -3.50 8.24 -1.91
C ARG A 137 -4.59 8.35 -2.98
N SER A 138 -4.28 9.03 -4.09
CA SER A 138 -5.20 9.22 -5.21
C SER A 138 -5.60 7.90 -5.87
N LEU A 139 -4.67 6.94 -5.94
CA LEU A 139 -4.90 5.61 -6.51
C LEU A 139 -5.46 4.63 -5.47
N HIS A 140 -5.04 4.74 -4.21
CA HIS A 140 -5.33 3.79 -3.13
C HIS A 140 -6.83 3.48 -3.01
N GLN A 141 -7.69 4.50 -3.03
CA GLN A 141 -9.13 4.28 -2.83
C GLN A 141 -9.80 3.53 -3.99
N TYR A 142 -9.38 3.79 -5.23
CA TYR A 142 -9.89 3.08 -6.39
C TYR A 142 -9.38 1.64 -6.41
N HIS A 143 -8.07 1.49 -6.23
CA HIS A 143 -7.41 0.19 -6.16
C HIS A 143 -8.03 -0.71 -5.08
N GLN A 144 -8.29 -0.20 -3.86
CA GLN A 144 -8.93 -0.97 -2.78
C GLN A 144 -10.37 -1.40 -3.10
N LYS A 145 -11.17 -0.52 -3.71
CA LYS A 145 -12.53 -0.89 -4.17
C LYS A 145 -12.48 -2.03 -5.17
N VAL A 146 -11.52 -1.99 -6.09
CA VAL A 146 -11.32 -3.01 -7.12
C VAL A 146 -10.82 -4.32 -6.50
N LEU A 147 -9.83 -4.29 -5.62
CA LEU A 147 -9.36 -5.48 -4.91
C LEU A 147 -10.47 -6.17 -4.12
N LYS A 148 -11.30 -5.40 -3.41
CA LYS A 148 -12.44 -5.93 -2.66
C LYS A 148 -13.46 -6.59 -3.59
N LYS A 149 -13.77 -5.95 -4.72
CA LYS A 149 -14.73 -6.46 -5.71
C LYS A 149 -14.23 -7.71 -6.42
N LEU A 150 -12.96 -7.73 -6.81
CA LEU A 150 -12.38 -8.82 -7.61
C LEU A 150 -11.98 -10.02 -6.73
N PHE A 151 -11.55 -9.77 -5.48
CA PHE A 151 -10.81 -10.77 -4.71
C PHE A 151 -11.24 -10.92 -3.25
N GLY A 152 -12.28 -10.19 -2.80
CA GLY A 152 -12.93 -10.42 -1.51
C GLY A 152 -12.09 -10.04 -0.27
N PHE A 153 -11.09 -9.16 -0.44
CA PHE A 153 -10.31 -8.58 0.66
C PHE A 153 -11.10 -7.58 1.51
#